data_AF-A0A2E3NIK0-F1
#
_entry.id   AF-A0A2E3NIK0-F1
#
_cell.length_a   1.000
_cell.length_b   1.000
_cell.length_c   1.000
_cell.angle_alpha   90.00
_cell.angle_beta   90.00
_cell.angle_gamma   90.00
#
_symmetry.space_group_name_H-M   'P 1'
#
loop_
_entity.id
_entity.type
_entity.pdbx_description
1 polymer ?
#
loop_
_entity_poly.entity_id
_entity_poly.type
_entity_poly.pdbx_seq_one_letter_code
_entity_poly.pdbx_strand_id
1 'polypeptide(L)'
;MLTTFECAGHPRDMGLAQGAALRDALRSESERLGLPLHRSRMPSLRPLAIGAVRGVGAGREMFRHFAHLAERLEGVAKSADLPLDTVLELHLRIREGGERGGLLARRAVVRASAEEGSASGKCWCLERTLPVAAEGEAGWVLRESRPQVGYRSVEVTLPWLVSSVAGVNEAGLAVVAAPLLWGAPGREGNPTSLLLVQECLQRFPDLEGALDWCRKRPVEGEQSLVLADANGDLATVAFSGRDCRVLPGDGELQLEGGEPFAQSGETSEDQILVDPVGRRLHARFDGLDVDVEVD
;
A
#
# COMPACT_ATOMS: atom_id res chain seq x y z
N MET A 1 -15.14 12.13 -3.50
CA MET A 1 -14.32 12.73 -4.60
C MET A 1 -12.95 12.09 -4.53
N LEU A 2 -12.58 11.34 -5.56
CA LEU A 2 -11.27 10.70 -5.63
C LEU A 2 -10.18 11.77 -5.80
N THR A 3 -9.19 11.75 -4.92
CA THR A 3 -8.02 12.64 -5.04
C THR A 3 -6.94 11.92 -5.86
N THR A 4 -6.48 12.57 -6.93
CA THR A 4 -5.35 12.11 -7.74
C THR A 4 -4.19 13.10 -7.61
N PHE A 5 -2.96 12.62 -7.44
CA PHE A 5 -1.78 13.47 -7.30
C PHE A 5 -0.50 12.80 -7.82
N GLU A 6 0.44 13.63 -8.25
CA GLU A 6 1.76 13.20 -8.71
C GLU A 6 2.81 13.30 -7.60
N CYS A 7 3.71 12.32 -7.53
CA CYS A 7 4.90 12.29 -6.69
C CYS A 7 6.14 12.05 -7.55
N ALA A 8 6.96 13.07 -7.78
CA ALA A 8 8.16 12.96 -8.60
C ALA A 8 9.46 13.19 -7.81
N GLY A 9 10.56 12.59 -8.28
CA GLY A 9 11.92 12.86 -7.81
C GLY A 9 12.53 11.79 -6.90
N HIS A 10 13.44 12.20 -6.02
CA HIS A 10 14.01 11.31 -5.01
C HIS A 10 12.96 10.92 -3.95
N PRO A 11 13.17 9.84 -3.17
CA PRO A 11 12.17 9.36 -2.22
C PRO A 11 11.66 10.44 -1.25
N ARG A 12 12.55 11.28 -0.74
CA ARG A 12 12.18 12.42 0.11
C ARG A 12 11.30 13.45 -0.61
N ASP A 13 11.59 13.77 -1.86
CA ASP A 13 10.84 14.76 -2.64
C ASP A 13 9.45 14.23 -2.99
N MET A 14 9.35 12.95 -3.37
CA MET A 14 8.07 12.25 -3.52
C MET A 14 7.24 12.31 -2.23
N GLY A 15 7.90 12.14 -1.08
CA GLY A 15 7.27 12.30 0.23
C GLY A 15 6.76 13.72 0.47
N LEU A 16 7.56 14.74 0.12
CA LEU A 16 7.15 16.14 0.24
C LEU A 16 5.92 16.46 -0.63
N ALA A 17 5.89 15.94 -1.86
CA ALA A 17 4.76 16.09 -2.77
C ALA A 17 3.49 15.45 -2.19
N GLN A 18 3.56 14.20 -1.73
CA GLN A 18 2.44 13.52 -1.08
C GLN A 18 1.94 14.27 0.16
N GLY A 19 2.85 14.66 1.05
CA GLY A 19 2.47 15.38 2.28
C GLY A 19 1.90 16.77 2.01
N ALA A 20 2.28 17.42 0.89
CA ALA A 20 1.69 18.69 0.48
C ALA A 20 0.28 18.48 -0.07
N ALA A 21 0.13 17.54 -1.01
CA ALA A 21 -1.13 17.24 -1.67
C ALA A 21 -2.20 16.74 -0.70
N LEU A 22 -1.80 15.98 0.32
CA LEU A 22 -2.71 15.30 1.24
C LEU A 22 -2.64 15.83 2.68
N ARG A 23 -2.13 17.05 2.87
CA ARG A 23 -1.94 17.66 4.19
C ARG A 23 -3.21 17.60 5.04
N ASP A 24 -4.33 18.02 4.48
CA ASP A 24 -5.58 18.13 5.24
C ASP A 24 -6.11 16.74 5.62
N ALA A 25 -6.09 15.78 4.69
CA ALA A 25 -6.46 14.39 4.97
C ALA A 25 -5.59 13.76 6.07
N LEU A 26 -4.27 13.99 6.02
CA LEU A 26 -3.32 13.53 7.04
C LEU A 26 -3.60 14.11 8.43
N ARG A 27 -3.88 15.42 8.49
CA ARG A 27 -4.16 16.12 9.75
C ARG A 27 -5.50 15.71 10.33
N SER A 28 -6.55 15.64 9.51
CA SER A 28 -7.87 15.18 9.92
C SER A 28 -7.84 13.75 10.46
N GLU A 29 -7.14 12.85 9.76
CA GLU A 29 -6.98 11.47 10.24
C GLU A 29 -6.19 11.41 11.56
N SER A 30 -5.10 12.19 11.66
CA SER A 30 -4.32 12.27 12.90
C SER A 30 -5.15 12.78 14.07
N GLU A 31 -5.98 13.81 13.86
CA GLU A 31 -6.88 14.38 14.85
C GLU A 31 -7.96 13.38 15.27
N ARG A 32 -8.62 12.73 14.29
CA ARG A 32 -9.61 11.68 14.51
C ARG A 32 -9.08 10.55 15.38
N LEU A 33 -7.82 10.19 15.20
CA LEU A 33 -7.14 9.13 15.93
C LEU A 33 -6.48 9.59 17.24
N GLY A 34 -6.62 10.87 17.61
CA GLY A 34 -6.04 11.44 18.83
C GLY A 34 -4.50 11.49 18.81
N LEU A 35 -3.89 11.52 17.63
CA LEU A 35 -2.44 11.58 17.46
C LEU A 35 -1.92 13.03 17.55
N PRO A 36 -0.66 13.25 17.94
CA PRO A 36 -0.10 14.59 18.04
C PRO A 36 -0.05 15.32 16.68
N LEU A 37 -0.65 16.49 16.59
CA LEU A 37 -0.62 17.36 15.40
C LEU A 37 0.57 18.31 15.36
N HIS A 38 1.25 18.48 16.50
CA HIS A 38 2.35 19.43 16.63
C HIS A 38 3.58 18.75 17.21
N ARG A 39 4.75 19.15 16.72
CA ARG A 39 6.02 18.71 17.29
C ARG A 39 6.13 19.29 18.70
N SER A 40 6.45 18.42 19.67
CA SER A 40 6.83 18.87 21.00
C SER A 40 7.98 19.88 20.87
N ARG A 41 7.79 21.10 21.41
CA ARG A 41 8.85 22.11 21.50
C ARG A 41 9.92 21.73 22.53
N MET A 42 9.58 20.82 23.45
CA MET A 42 10.52 20.29 24.42
C MET A 42 11.32 19.16 23.76
N PRO A 43 12.67 19.26 23.70
CA PRO A 43 13.51 18.18 23.22
C PRO A 43 13.31 16.98 24.14
N SER A 44 12.62 15.98 23.62
CA SER A 44 12.44 14.71 24.31
C SER A 44 13.53 13.75 23.83
N LEU A 45 14.23 13.11 24.76
CA LEU A 45 15.08 11.97 24.46
C LEU A 45 14.26 10.67 24.35
N ARG A 46 12.94 10.70 24.64
CA ARG A 46 12.09 9.50 24.49
C ARG A 46 12.18 8.90 23.09
N PRO A 47 12.07 9.65 21.98
CA PRO A 47 12.22 9.08 20.65
C PRO A 47 13.58 8.38 20.42
N LEU A 48 14.63 8.72 21.18
CA LEU A 48 15.95 8.09 21.13
C LEU A 48 16.09 6.85 22.02
N ALA A 49 15.30 6.75 23.10
CA ALA A 49 15.41 5.68 24.09
C ALA A 49 14.24 4.68 24.05
N ILE A 50 13.04 5.14 23.68
CA ILE A 50 11.75 4.44 23.72
C ILE A 50 10.85 5.07 22.65
N GLY A 51 10.82 4.52 21.43
CA GLY A 51 9.96 5.03 20.36
C GLY A 51 9.97 4.15 19.13
N ALA A 52 8.90 4.20 18.34
CA ALA A 52 8.73 3.36 17.16
C ALA A 52 9.84 3.57 16.10
N VAL A 53 10.42 4.78 16.01
CA VAL A 53 11.47 5.11 15.02
C VAL A 53 12.87 4.63 15.43
N ARG A 54 13.33 4.88 16.68
CA ARG A 54 14.73 4.59 17.09
C ARG A 54 14.87 3.61 18.26
N GLY A 55 13.76 3.05 18.75
CA GLY A 55 13.75 2.03 19.81
C GLY A 55 13.88 0.61 19.26
N VAL A 56 12.93 -0.27 19.61
CA VAL A 56 12.76 -1.62 19.06
C VAL A 56 11.43 -1.70 18.31
N GLY A 57 11.32 -2.63 17.36
CA GLY A 57 10.07 -2.92 16.64
C GLY A 57 10.06 -2.49 15.18
N ALA A 58 8.88 -2.63 14.55
CA ALA A 58 8.71 -2.55 13.10
C ALA A 58 9.08 -1.18 12.49
N GLY A 59 8.90 -0.08 13.22
CA GLY A 59 9.29 1.24 12.73
C GLY A 59 10.81 1.34 12.53
N ARG A 60 11.62 0.97 13.53
CA ARG A 60 13.07 0.91 13.38
C ARG A 60 13.49 -0.01 12.24
N GLU A 61 12.91 -1.21 12.16
CA GLU A 61 13.26 -2.16 11.11
C GLU A 61 12.85 -1.64 9.72
N MET A 62 11.79 -0.80 9.62
CA MET A 62 11.43 -0.11 8.38
C MET A 62 12.53 0.87 7.97
N PHE A 63 13.01 1.71 8.90
CA PHE A 63 14.12 2.63 8.62
C PHE A 63 15.41 1.90 8.25
N ARG A 64 15.65 0.72 8.83
CA ARG A 64 16.82 -0.10 8.55
C ARG A 64 16.76 -0.80 7.19
N HIS A 65 15.63 -1.41 6.85
CA HIS A 65 15.52 -2.30 5.69
C HIS A 65 14.87 -1.65 4.47
N PHE A 66 14.14 -0.55 4.66
CA PHE A 66 13.39 0.18 3.63
C PHE A 66 13.75 1.67 3.67
N ALA A 67 15.05 1.99 3.65
CA ALA A 67 15.57 3.35 3.85
C ALA A 67 14.91 4.41 2.94
N HIS A 68 14.72 4.11 1.66
CA HIS A 68 14.04 5.01 0.72
C HIS A 68 12.55 5.24 1.05
N LEU A 69 11.80 4.24 1.50
CA LEU A 69 10.42 4.45 1.98
C LEU A 69 10.40 5.24 3.29
N ALA A 70 11.40 5.06 4.15
CA ALA A 70 11.56 5.86 5.36
C ALA A 70 11.88 7.33 5.03
N GLU A 71 12.75 7.60 4.05
CA GLU A 71 12.98 8.96 3.54
C GLU A 71 11.70 9.58 2.96
N ARG A 72 10.90 8.78 2.23
CA ARG A 72 9.57 9.21 1.76
C ARG A 72 8.65 9.57 2.92
N LEU A 73 8.61 8.74 3.97
CA LEU A 73 7.81 8.98 5.18
C LEU A 73 8.22 10.29 5.88
N GLU A 74 9.52 10.57 5.95
CA GLU A 74 10.04 11.85 6.47
C GLU A 74 9.60 13.05 5.62
N GLY A 75 9.61 12.90 4.30
CA GLY A 75 9.07 13.89 3.37
C GLY A 75 7.58 14.18 3.64
N VAL A 76 6.77 13.11 3.76
CA VAL A 76 5.34 13.22 4.07
C VAL A 76 5.13 13.99 5.36
N ALA A 77 5.78 13.57 6.44
CA ALA A 77 5.67 14.22 7.75
C ALA A 77 6.10 15.68 7.72
N LYS A 78 7.18 16.01 7.00
CA LYS A 78 7.67 17.39 6.88
C LYS A 78 6.67 18.28 6.15
N SER A 79 6.11 17.82 5.03
CA SER A 79 5.23 18.65 4.19
C SER A 79 3.80 18.76 4.73
N ALA A 80 3.33 17.74 5.45
CA ALA A 80 2.05 17.77 6.16
C ALA A 80 2.08 18.57 7.48
N ASP A 81 3.26 19.07 7.87
CA ASP A 81 3.51 19.70 9.18
C ASP A 81 3.07 18.81 10.35
N LEU A 82 3.48 17.55 10.31
CA LEU A 82 3.22 16.57 11.36
C LEU A 82 4.53 16.07 11.99
N PRO A 83 4.48 15.57 13.24
CA PRO A 83 5.57 14.77 13.79
C PRO A 83 5.78 13.49 12.97
N LEU A 84 7.05 13.10 12.77
CA LEU A 84 7.38 11.85 12.08
C LEU A 84 6.75 10.63 12.78
N ASP A 85 6.77 10.63 14.12
CA ASP A 85 6.16 9.57 14.93
C ASP A 85 4.65 9.45 14.67
N THR A 86 3.95 10.56 14.41
CA THR A 86 2.52 10.54 14.05
C THR A 86 2.28 9.84 12.73
N VAL A 87 3.04 10.18 11.69
CA VAL A 87 2.88 9.54 10.36
C VAL A 87 3.34 8.08 10.39
N LEU A 88 4.39 7.77 11.15
CA LEU A 88 4.81 6.38 11.36
C LEU A 88 3.74 5.58 12.10
N GLU A 89 3.11 6.14 13.15
CA GLU A 89 2.04 5.46 13.87
C GLU A 89 0.85 5.16 12.95
N LEU A 90 0.44 6.12 12.11
CA LEU A 90 -0.58 5.88 11.08
C LEU A 90 -0.20 4.73 10.15
N HIS A 91 1.07 4.64 9.75
CA HIS A 91 1.58 3.55 8.92
C HIS A 91 1.63 2.21 9.65
N LEU A 92 1.92 2.19 10.95
CA LEU A 92 2.02 0.96 11.73
C LEU A 92 0.66 0.39 12.14
N ARG A 93 -0.39 1.22 12.16
CA ARG A 93 -1.78 0.80 12.41
C ARG A 93 -2.31 -0.27 11.45
N ILE A 94 -1.69 -0.40 10.28
CA ILE A 94 -1.92 -1.49 9.32
C ILE A 94 -1.75 -2.87 9.97
N ARG A 95 -1.15 -2.96 11.16
CA ARG A 95 -0.96 -4.20 11.89
C ARG A 95 -2.00 -4.44 12.99
N GLU A 96 -2.84 -3.46 13.32
CA GLU A 96 -3.65 -3.49 14.56
C GLU A 96 -5.03 -4.14 14.43
N GLY A 97 -5.51 -4.41 13.21
CA GLY A 97 -6.84 -5.01 12.97
C GLY A 97 -7.99 -4.14 13.48
N GLY A 98 -9.22 -4.59 13.20
CA GLY A 98 -10.47 -3.93 13.57
C GLY A 98 -10.50 -2.41 13.41
N GLU A 99 -11.15 -1.73 14.34
CA GLU A 99 -11.32 -0.27 14.29
C GLU A 99 -9.98 0.48 14.29
N ARG A 100 -8.94 -0.10 14.89
CA ARG A 100 -7.62 0.53 14.98
C ARG A 100 -6.84 0.50 13.68
N GLY A 101 -7.00 -0.58 12.91
CA GLY A 101 -6.46 -0.72 11.56
C GLY A 101 -7.24 0.07 10.50
N GLY A 102 -8.42 0.58 10.86
CA GLY A 102 -9.22 1.48 10.01
C GLY A 102 -9.61 0.84 8.70
N LEU A 103 -9.55 1.62 7.61
CA LEU A 103 -9.96 1.19 6.28
C LEU A 103 -9.27 -0.09 5.79
N LEU A 104 -7.98 -0.29 6.12
CA LEU A 104 -7.22 -1.48 5.69
C LEU A 104 -7.62 -2.76 6.44
N ALA A 105 -8.30 -2.64 7.58
CA ALA A 105 -8.82 -3.76 8.35
C ALA A 105 -10.17 -4.29 7.90
N ARG A 106 -10.86 -3.52 7.08
CA ARG A 106 -12.17 -3.92 6.56
C ARG A 106 -12.03 -4.97 5.48
N ARG A 107 -13.11 -5.73 5.33
CA ARG A 107 -13.22 -6.79 4.35
C ARG A 107 -12.95 -6.28 2.95
N ALA A 108 -12.12 -7.01 2.23
CA ALA A 108 -11.89 -6.79 0.81
C ALA A 108 -11.77 -8.15 0.09
N VAL A 109 -11.90 -8.12 -1.22
CA VAL A 109 -11.71 -9.27 -2.10
C VAL A 109 -10.64 -8.91 -3.11
N VAL A 110 -9.75 -9.86 -3.41
CA VAL A 110 -8.82 -9.78 -4.53
C VAL A 110 -9.12 -10.93 -5.47
N ARG A 111 -9.19 -10.64 -6.77
CA ARG A 111 -9.35 -11.66 -7.81
C ARG A 111 -8.24 -11.51 -8.86
N ALA A 112 -7.84 -12.63 -9.44
CA ALA A 112 -7.08 -12.65 -10.68
C ALA A 112 -7.87 -13.48 -11.70
N SER A 113 -8.21 -12.88 -12.82
CA SER A 113 -8.93 -13.53 -13.92
C SER A 113 -8.10 -13.43 -15.20
N ALA A 114 -8.14 -14.48 -16.01
CA ALA A 114 -7.51 -14.46 -17.32
C ALA A 114 -8.53 -13.94 -18.34
N GLU A 115 -8.11 -13.00 -19.20
CA GLU A 115 -8.93 -12.57 -20.32
C GLU A 115 -8.68 -13.48 -21.53
N GLU A 116 -9.67 -14.32 -21.85
CA GLU A 116 -9.69 -15.12 -23.07
C GLU A 116 -10.02 -14.21 -24.27
N GLY A 117 -8.99 -13.67 -24.94
CA GLY A 117 -9.25 -12.84 -26.12
C GLY A 117 -8.05 -12.20 -26.80
N SER A 118 -6.90 -12.09 -26.13
CA SER A 118 -5.72 -11.51 -26.77
C SER A 118 -5.03 -12.53 -27.69
N ALA A 119 -4.79 -12.14 -28.94
CA ALA A 119 -3.95 -12.88 -29.87
C ALA A 119 -2.49 -13.06 -29.37
N SER A 120 -2.09 -12.33 -28.31
CA SER A 120 -0.73 -12.31 -27.76
C SER A 120 -0.47 -13.32 -26.63
N GLY A 121 -1.44 -14.14 -26.23
CA GLY A 121 -1.30 -15.08 -25.12
C GLY A 121 -2.17 -14.73 -23.92
N LYS A 122 -1.90 -15.37 -22.78
CA LYS A 122 -2.67 -15.22 -21.54
C LYS A 122 -2.45 -13.83 -20.95
N CYS A 123 -3.51 -13.03 -20.84
CA CYS A 123 -3.49 -11.74 -20.14
C CYS A 123 -4.21 -11.88 -18.81
N TRP A 124 -3.64 -11.36 -17.73
CA TRP A 124 -4.26 -11.36 -16.41
C TRP A 124 -4.80 -9.98 -16.07
N CYS A 125 -6.01 -9.93 -15.54
CA CYS A 125 -6.56 -8.75 -14.90
C CYS A 125 -6.60 -8.98 -13.38
N LEU A 126 -6.04 -8.05 -12.61
CA LEU A 126 -6.07 -8.11 -11.15
C LEU A 126 -7.14 -7.16 -10.61
N GLU A 127 -8.09 -7.72 -9.86
CA GLU A 127 -9.18 -6.99 -9.25
C GLU A 127 -8.99 -6.87 -7.75
N ARG A 128 -9.36 -5.73 -7.17
CA ARG A 128 -9.49 -5.58 -5.73
C ARG A 128 -10.71 -4.74 -5.37
N THR A 129 -11.53 -5.21 -4.44
CA THR A 129 -12.55 -4.38 -3.80
C THR A 129 -11.91 -3.48 -2.73
N LEU A 130 -12.43 -2.28 -2.64
CA LEU A 130 -11.94 -1.23 -1.78
C LEU A 130 -13.05 -0.90 -0.77
N PRO A 131 -12.83 -1.18 0.52
CA PRO A 131 -13.81 -0.84 1.53
C PRO A 131 -14.08 0.67 1.52
N VAL A 132 -15.34 1.05 1.69
CA VAL A 132 -15.77 2.46 1.74
C VAL A 132 -15.31 3.08 3.06
N ALA A 133 -14.80 4.31 3.00
CA ALA A 133 -14.36 5.06 4.17
C ALA A 133 -15.55 5.45 5.07
N ALA A 134 -15.35 5.39 6.38
CA ALA A 134 -16.37 5.89 7.32
C ALA A 134 -16.42 7.43 7.30
N GLU A 135 -17.50 8.01 7.81
CA GLU A 135 -17.60 9.47 7.91
C GLU A 135 -16.41 10.05 8.71
N GLY A 136 -15.69 10.99 8.08
CA GLY A 136 -14.52 11.65 8.65
C GLY A 136 -13.21 10.84 8.59
N GLU A 137 -13.24 9.58 8.17
CA GLU A 137 -12.03 8.80 7.88
C GLU A 137 -11.48 9.16 6.50
N ALA A 138 -10.17 9.22 6.33
CA ALA A 138 -9.61 9.45 5.01
C ALA A 138 -9.79 8.23 4.08
N GLY A 139 -10.29 8.49 2.87
CA GLY A 139 -10.50 7.45 1.86
C GLY A 139 -9.30 7.18 0.97
N TRP A 140 -9.54 6.33 -0.02
CA TRP A 140 -8.56 5.96 -1.05
C TRP A 140 -8.18 7.15 -1.93
N VAL A 141 -6.92 7.14 -2.39
CA VAL A 141 -6.37 8.13 -3.31
C VAL A 141 -5.61 7.43 -4.44
N LEU A 142 -5.59 8.06 -5.61
CA LEU A 142 -4.74 7.66 -6.74
C LEU A 142 -3.44 8.45 -6.70
N ARG A 143 -2.33 7.74 -6.87
CA ARG A 143 -0.99 8.29 -6.87
C ARG A 143 -0.25 7.92 -8.14
N GLU A 144 0.20 8.92 -8.88
CA GLU A 144 1.20 8.76 -9.92
C GLU A 144 2.59 8.90 -9.30
N SER A 145 3.35 7.80 -9.24
CA SER A 145 4.72 7.78 -8.74
C SER A 145 5.70 7.89 -9.92
N ARG A 146 6.55 8.93 -9.91
CA ARG A 146 7.61 9.19 -10.91
C ARG A 146 8.98 9.25 -10.23
N PRO A 147 9.50 8.12 -9.71
CA PRO A 147 10.77 8.12 -9.03
C PRO A 147 11.90 8.49 -9.99
N GLN A 148 12.92 9.18 -9.49
CA GLN A 148 14.10 9.50 -10.30
C GLN A 148 14.91 8.26 -10.71
N VAL A 149 14.84 7.19 -9.91
CA VAL A 149 15.46 5.89 -10.18
C VAL A 149 14.43 4.81 -9.92
N GLY A 150 14.21 3.95 -10.90
CA GLY A 150 13.19 2.91 -10.87
C GLY A 150 12.12 3.15 -11.93
N TYR A 151 11.00 2.44 -11.79
CA TYR A 151 9.88 2.52 -12.71
C TYR A 151 8.82 3.51 -12.24
N ARG A 152 8.21 4.21 -13.20
CA ARG A 152 6.97 4.97 -12.98
C ARG A 152 5.82 4.02 -12.71
N SER A 153 4.84 4.46 -11.92
CA SER A 153 3.67 3.65 -11.57
C SER A 153 2.45 4.49 -11.26
N VAL A 154 1.27 3.90 -11.50
CA VAL A 154 -0.02 4.40 -11.00
C VAL A 154 -0.50 3.44 -9.92
N GLU A 155 -0.92 4.01 -8.79
CA GLU A 155 -1.10 3.28 -7.55
C GLU A 155 -2.36 3.74 -6.81
N VAL A 156 -3.01 2.81 -6.10
CA VAL A 156 -4.06 3.10 -5.14
C VAL A 156 -3.49 3.00 -3.74
N THR A 157 -3.69 4.03 -2.93
CA THR A 157 -3.09 4.11 -1.59
C THR A 157 -3.97 4.91 -0.62
N LEU A 158 -3.48 5.07 0.61
CA LEU A 158 -4.04 5.94 1.64
C LEU A 158 -3.14 7.15 1.87
N PRO A 159 -3.68 8.28 2.37
CA PRO A 159 -2.91 9.52 2.50
C PRO A 159 -1.59 9.43 3.27
N TRP A 160 -1.55 8.63 4.33
CA TRP A 160 -0.36 8.40 5.17
C TRP A 160 0.54 7.25 4.72
N LEU A 161 0.09 6.46 3.74
CA LEU A 161 0.78 5.25 3.34
C LEU A 161 1.87 5.58 2.31
N VAL A 162 3.13 5.26 2.64
CA VAL A 162 4.25 5.40 1.69
C VAL A 162 4.34 4.21 0.72
N SER A 163 3.65 3.12 1.04
CA SER A 163 3.36 2.02 0.12
C SER A 163 2.05 2.26 -0.65
N SER A 164 1.58 1.24 -1.37
CA SER A 164 0.28 1.17 -2.03
C SER A 164 -0.40 -0.15 -1.70
N VAL A 165 -1.72 -0.25 -1.93
CA VAL A 165 -2.45 -1.52 -1.85
C VAL A 165 -2.57 -2.20 -3.20
N ALA A 166 -2.42 -1.43 -4.27
CA ALA A 166 -2.41 -1.92 -5.62
C ALA A 166 -1.72 -0.92 -6.55
N GLY A 167 -1.23 -1.41 -7.68
CA GLY A 167 -0.74 -0.55 -8.76
C GLY A 167 -0.16 -1.35 -9.92
N VAL A 168 0.21 -0.63 -10.95
CA VAL A 168 0.97 -1.14 -12.11
C VAL A 168 2.07 -0.15 -12.45
N ASN A 169 3.21 -0.66 -12.90
CA ASN A 169 4.34 0.16 -13.33
C ASN A 169 4.47 0.23 -14.86
N GLU A 170 5.33 1.12 -15.36
CA GLU A 170 5.52 1.37 -16.80
C GLU A 170 6.10 0.17 -17.57
N ALA A 171 6.65 -0.81 -16.84
CA ALA A 171 7.13 -2.08 -17.39
C ALA A 171 6.04 -3.16 -17.45
N GLY A 172 4.86 -2.89 -16.90
CA GLY A 172 3.73 -3.83 -16.89
C GLY A 172 3.78 -4.85 -15.76
N LEU A 173 4.52 -4.59 -14.68
CA LEU A 173 4.37 -5.35 -13.44
C LEU A 173 3.21 -4.77 -12.62
N ALA A 174 2.18 -5.57 -12.40
CA ALA A 174 1.05 -5.27 -11.53
C ALA A 174 1.20 -5.98 -10.19
N VAL A 175 0.89 -5.28 -9.11
CA VAL A 175 0.91 -5.85 -7.76
C VAL A 175 -0.35 -5.42 -7.03
N VAL A 176 -1.06 -6.38 -6.45
CA VAL A 176 -2.24 -6.15 -5.62
C VAL A 176 -2.04 -6.86 -4.29
N ALA A 177 -2.07 -6.10 -3.20
CA ALA A 177 -2.09 -6.67 -1.87
C ALA A 177 -3.45 -7.31 -1.62
N ALA A 178 -3.48 -8.53 -1.11
CA ALA A 178 -4.66 -9.14 -0.54
C ALA A 178 -5.07 -8.44 0.77
N PRO A 179 -6.33 -8.59 1.20
CA PRO A 179 -6.76 -8.12 2.52
C PRO A 179 -5.91 -8.79 3.61
N LEU A 180 -5.72 -8.07 4.72
CA LEU A 180 -4.93 -8.57 5.84
C LEU A 180 -5.74 -9.64 6.59
N LEU A 181 -5.12 -10.80 6.81
CA LEU A 181 -5.68 -11.92 7.56
C LEU A 181 -5.20 -11.81 9.01
N TRP A 182 -5.72 -10.83 9.75
CA TRP A 182 -5.26 -10.42 11.07
C TRP A 182 -4.77 -11.58 11.99
N GLY A 183 -3.47 -11.58 12.29
CA GLY A 183 -2.86 -12.37 13.36
C GLY A 183 -2.62 -11.53 14.62
N ALA A 184 -2.18 -12.15 15.73
CA ALA A 184 -1.84 -11.41 16.94
C ALA A 184 -0.76 -10.34 16.63
N PRO A 185 -1.02 -9.04 16.86
CA PRO A 185 -0.10 -7.98 16.48
C PRO A 185 1.19 -8.07 17.29
N GLY A 186 2.25 -8.60 16.68
CA GLY A 186 3.60 -8.51 17.23
C GLY A 186 4.11 -7.07 17.16
N ARG A 187 4.02 -6.30 18.24
CA ARG A 187 4.71 -4.98 18.31
C ARG A 187 6.24 -5.12 18.18
N GLU A 188 6.77 -6.29 18.53
CA GLU A 188 8.12 -6.73 18.24
C GLU A 188 8.13 -7.44 16.88
N GLY A 189 8.86 -6.95 15.88
CA GLY A 189 8.86 -7.62 14.58
C GLY A 189 9.46 -6.83 13.43
N ASN A 190 9.51 -7.49 12.27
CA ASN A 190 9.91 -6.88 11.01
C ASN A 190 8.82 -5.92 10.49
N PRO A 191 9.11 -5.11 9.45
CA PRO A 191 8.13 -4.25 8.80
C PRO A 191 7.02 -5.06 8.11
N THR A 192 5.87 -4.41 7.85
CA THR A 192 4.76 -5.05 7.14
C THR A 192 5.15 -5.47 5.71
N SER A 193 4.68 -6.65 5.28
CA SER A 193 4.82 -7.11 3.90
C SER A 193 4.17 -6.17 2.87
N LEU A 194 3.22 -5.33 3.29
CA LEU A 194 2.62 -4.31 2.42
C LEU A 194 3.65 -3.35 1.83
N LEU A 195 4.79 -3.12 2.48
CA LEU A 195 5.89 -2.31 1.93
C LEU A 195 6.47 -2.88 0.63
N LEU A 196 6.33 -4.20 0.43
CA LEU A 196 6.85 -4.87 -0.77
C LEU A 196 6.05 -4.50 -2.01
N VAL A 197 4.80 -4.07 -1.90
CA VAL A 197 4.03 -3.58 -3.07
C VAL A 197 4.79 -2.45 -3.74
N GLN A 198 5.19 -1.44 -2.96
CA GLN A 198 5.94 -0.30 -3.49
C GLN A 198 7.33 -0.68 -4.00
N GLU A 199 8.03 -1.56 -3.27
CA GLU A 199 9.34 -2.04 -3.71
C GLU A 199 9.25 -2.77 -5.04
N CYS A 200 8.20 -3.58 -5.24
CA CYS A 200 7.99 -4.31 -6.46
C CYS A 200 7.76 -3.36 -7.63
N LEU A 201 6.77 -2.47 -7.48
CA LEU A 201 6.39 -1.51 -8.51
C LEU A 201 7.55 -0.57 -8.90
N GLN A 202 8.37 -0.14 -7.94
CA GLN A 202 9.46 0.80 -8.24
C GLN A 202 10.71 0.14 -8.81
N ARG A 203 10.97 -1.15 -8.56
CA ARG A 203 12.30 -1.74 -8.83
C ARG A 203 12.34 -2.81 -9.90
N PHE A 204 11.25 -3.52 -10.14
CA PHE A 204 11.28 -4.70 -11.00
C PHE A 204 10.42 -4.51 -12.24
N PRO A 205 10.94 -4.89 -13.42
CA PRO A 205 10.16 -4.89 -14.64
C PRO A 205 9.23 -6.10 -14.75
N ASP A 206 9.52 -7.17 -14.02
CA ASP A 206 8.92 -8.50 -14.22
C ASP A 206 8.68 -9.22 -12.89
N LEU A 207 7.97 -10.34 -13.00
CA LEU A 207 7.60 -11.17 -11.87
C LEU A 207 8.80 -11.87 -11.24
N GLU A 208 9.78 -12.35 -12.03
CA GLU A 208 10.92 -13.12 -11.52
C GLU A 208 11.72 -12.34 -10.48
N GLY A 209 12.12 -11.11 -10.82
CA GLY A 209 12.88 -10.25 -9.91
C GLY A 209 12.09 -9.86 -8.66
N ALA A 210 10.80 -9.56 -8.84
CA ALA A 210 9.91 -9.22 -7.74
C ALA A 210 9.74 -10.37 -6.74
N LEU A 211 9.56 -11.61 -7.23
CA LEU A 211 9.40 -12.80 -6.38
C LEU A 211 10.68 -13.15 -5.61
N ASP A 212 11.85 -13.04 -6.25
CA ASP A 212 13.13 -13.23 -5.57
C ASP A 212 13.33 -12.19 -4.45
N TRP A 213 12.95 -10.93 -4.70
CA TRP A 213 13.00 -9.87 -3.70
C TRP A 213 12.10 -10.16 -2.49
N CYS A 214 10.84 -10.51 -2.74
CA CYS A 214 9.87 -10.82 -1.69
C CYS A 214 10.36 -11.93 -0.75
N ARG A 215 11.03 -12.97 -1.28
CA ARG A 215 11.58 -14.08 -0.47
C ARG A 215 12.71 -13.65 0.46
N LYS A 216 13.50 -12.66 0.05
CA LYS A 216 14.74 -12.25 0.75
C LYS A 216 14.54 -11.11 1.74
N ARG A 217 13.46 -10.34 1.58
CA ARG A 217 13.24 -9.14 2.39
C ARG A 217 12.67 -9.49 3.77
N PRO A 218 13.23 -8.93 4.85
CA PRO A 218 12.71 -9.14 6.19
C PRO A 218 11.41 -8.37 6.31
N VAL A 219 10.29 -9.07 6.21
CA VAL A 219 8.95 -8.56 6.48
C VAL A 219 8.24 -9.49 7.45
N GLU A 220 7.12 -9.03 7.99
CA GLU A 220 6.26 -9.81 8.86
C GLU A 220 4.80 -9.41 8.67
N GLY A 221 3.90 -10.39 8.80
CA GLY A 221 2.46 -10.19 8.80
C GLY A 221 1.71 -11.36 8.18
N GLU A 222 0.38 -11.24 8.21
CA GLU A 222 -0.54 -12.21 7.60
C GLU A 222 -1.18 -11.54 6.37
N GLN A 223 -0.46 -11.55 5.26
CA GLN A 223 -0.90 -10.91 4.02
C GLN A 223 -0.49 -11.76 2.83
N SER A 224 -1.28 -11.73 1.76
CA SER A 224 -0.82 -12.22 0.46
C SER A 224 -0.62 -11.06 -0.51
N LEU A 225 0.32 -11.17 -1.43
CA LEU A 225 0.47 -10.27 -2.57
C LEU A 225 0.18 -11.09 -3.82
N VAL A 226 -0.66 -10.57 -4.71
CA VAL A 226 -0.92 -11.14 -6.04
C VAL A 226 -0.19 -10.27 -7.05
N LEU A 227 0.67 -10.89 -7.84
CA LEU A 227 1.50 -10.22 -8.82
C LEU A 227 1.24 -10.83 -10.19
N ALA A 228 1.10 -9.99 -11.21
CA ALA A 228 1.06 -10.39 -12.60
C ALA A 228 1.94 -9.45 -13.42
N ASP A 229 2.51 -9.94 -14.51
CA ASP A 229 3.29 -9.10 -15.42
C ASP A 229 2.75 -9.14 -16.87
N ALA A 230 3.29 -8.26 -17.71
CA ALA A 230 2.90 -8.13 -19.10
C ALA A 230 3.26 -9.37 -19.97
N ASN A 231 4.05 -10.31 -19.46
CA ASN A 231 4.36 -11.57 -20.15
C ASN A 231 3.27 -12.63 -19.94
N GLY A 232 2.29 -12.36 -19.08
CA GLY A 232 1.20 -13.30 -18.77
C GLY A 232 1.51 -14.23 -17.62
N ASP A 233 2.57 -13.96 -16.85
CA ASP A 233 2.88 -14.71 -15.63
C ASP A 233 2.05 -14.17 -14.44
N LEU A 234 1.69 -15.07 -13.53
CA LEU A 234 0.96 -14.77 -12.30
C LEU A 234 1.59 -15.52 -11.13
N ALA A 235 1.68 -14.89 -9.97
CA ALA A 235 2.02 -15.56 -8.73
C ALA A 235 1.38 -14.90 -7.52
N THR A 236 1.23 -15.70 -6.46
CA THR A 236 0.86 -15.23 -5.12
C THR A 236 2.05 -15.39 -4.18
N VAL A 237 2.38 -14.34 -3.44
CA VAL A 237 3.32 -14.41 -2.31
C VAL A 237 2.51 -14.36 -1.01
N ALA A 238 2.45 -15.47 -0.29
CA ALA A 238 1.77 -15.57 0.99
C ALA A 238 2.77 -15.39 2.15
N PHE A 239 2.47 -14.45 3.04
CA PHE A 239 3.20 -14.18 4.28
C PHE A 239 2.39 -14.69 5.47
N SER A 240 3.05 -15.44 6.35
CA SER A 240 2.51 -15.81 7.67
C SER A 240 3.60 -15.68 8.71
N GLY A 241 3.41 -14.77 9.66
CA GLY A 241 4.51 -14.27 10.49
C GLY A 241 5.68 -13.82 9.63
N ARG A 242 6.83 -14.47 9.78
CA ARG A 242 8.06 -14.22 8.99
C ARG A 242 8.26 -15.19 7.83
N ASP A 243 7.40 -16.19 7.73
CA ASP A 243 7.47 -17.17 6.66
C ASP A 243 6.93 -16.55 5.38
N CYS A 244 7.62 -16.81 4.28
CA CYS A 244 7.24 -16.36 2.93
C CYS A 244 7.13 -17.58 2.03
N ARG A 245 5.98 -17.76 1.38
CA ARG A 245 5.75 -18.81 0.39
C ARG A 245 5.34 -18.17 -0.93
N VAL A 246 5.94 -18.63 -2.01
CA VAL A 246 5.59 -18.19 -3.37
C VAL A 246 4.87 -19.33 -4.07
N LEU A 247 3.69 -19.03 -4.60
CA LEU A 247 2.83 -19.95 -5.31
C LEU A 247 2.66 -19.43 -6.74
N PRO A 248 3.16 -20.14 -7.77
CA PRO A 248 2.85 -19.79 -9.16
C PRO A 248 1.33 -19.91 -9.39
N GLY A 249 0.78 -19.03 -10.22
CA GLY A 249 -0.64 -18.96 -10.53
C GLY A 249 -0.94 -19.44 -11.94
N ASP A 250 -1.60 -20.59 -12.06
CA ASP A 250 -1.98 -21.15 -13.37
C ASP A 250 -3.48 -20.98 -13.69
N GLY A 251 -4.30 -20.53 -12.74
CA GLY A 251 -5.75 -20.41 -12.86
C GLY A 251 -6.33 -19.20 -12.13
N GLU A 252 -7.66 -19.07 -12.17
CA GLU A 252 -8.36 -18.02 -11.43
C GLU A 252 -8.04 -18.10 -9.94
N LEU A 253 -7.82 -16.92 -9.36
CA LEU A 253 -7.54 -16.76 -7.95
C LEU A 253 -8.62 -15.87 -7.34
N GLN A 254 -9.13 -16.27 -6.18
CA GLN A 254 -9.93 -15.39 -5.33
C GLN A 254 -9.44 -15.49 -3.90
N LEU A 255 -9.07 -14.34 -3.33
CA LEU A 255 -8.65 -14.18 -1.95
C LEU A 255 -9.61 -13.21 -1.27
N GLU A 256 -10.06 -13.55 -0.07
CA GLU A 256 -10.96 -12.73 0.71
C GLU A 256 -10.50 -12.74 2.17
N GLY A 257 -10.62 -11.58 2.82
CA GLY A 257 -10.18 -11.40 4.20
C GLY A 257 -10.56 -10.04 4.73
N GLY A 258 -10.19 -9.76 5.97
CA GLY A 258 -10.59 -8.55 6.70
C GLY A 258 -11.89 -8.72 7.49
N GLU A 259 -12.25 -7.69 8.24
CA GLU A 259 -13.39 -7.72 9.16
C GLU A 259 -14.67 -7.19 8.49
N PRO A 260 -15.83 -7.80 8.76
CA PRO A 260 -17.10 -7.29 8.27
C PRO A 260 -17.38 -5.91 8.87
N PHE A 261 -17.78 -4.96 8.02
CA PHE A 261 -18.15 -3.62 8.47
C PHE A 261 -19.66 -3.56 8.77
N ALA A 262 -20.04 -3.11 9.97
CA ALA A 262 -21.40 -3.26 10.51
C ALA A 262 -22.48 -2.39 9.82
N GLN A 263 -22.12 -1.49 8.91
CA GLN A 263 -23.08 -0.64 8.19
C GLN A 263 -23.49 -1.29 6.86
N SER A 264 -24.20 -2.41 6.92
CA SER A 264 -24.71 -3.12 5.74
C SER A 264 -26.05 -2.54 5.25
N GLY A 265 -25.99 -1.38 4.62
CA GLY A 265 -26.86 -1.13 3.46
C GLY A 265 -26.13 -1.65 2.21
N GLU A 266 -26.84 -2.14 1.20
CA GLU A 266 -26.28 -2.46 -0.13
C GLU A 266 -25.58 -1.21 -0.68
N THR A 267 -24.32 -1.03 -0.33
CA THR A 267 -23.47 0.04 -0.82
C THR A 267 -22.64 -0.56 -1.93
N SER A 268 -22.67 0.08 -3.10
CA SER A 268 -21.78 -0.24 -4.21
C SER A 268 -20.35 -0.22 -3.65
N GLU A 269 -19.67 -1.38 -3.66
CA GLU A 269 -18.29 -1.43 -3.23
C GLU A 269 -17.42 -0.71 -4.27
N ASP A 270 -16.48 0.11 -3.79
CA ASP A 270 -15.44 0.66 -4.64
C ASP A 270 -14.56 -0.50 -5.13
N GLN A 271 -14.02 -0.36 -6.34
CA GLN A 271 -13.31 -1.46 -6.99
C GLN A 271 -12.18 -0.90 -7.85
N ILE A 272 -11.09 -1.65 -7.92
CA ILE A 272 -10.02 -1.41 -8.88
C ILE A 272 -9.76 -2.64 -9.73
N LEU A 273 -9.38 -2.39 -10.97
CA LEU A 273 -8.94 -3.35 -11.97
C LEU A 273 -7.57 -2.89 -12.47
N VAL A 274 -6.60 -3.80 -12.48
CA VAL A 274 -5.23 -3.53 -12.90
C VAL A 274 -4.90 -4.45 -14.06
N ASP A 275 -4.63 -3.85 -15.21
CA ASP A 275 -4.22 -4.51 -16.45
C ASP A 275 -2.71 -4.34 -16.64
N PRO A 276 -1.89 -5.39 -16.41
CA PRO A 276 -0.45 -5.35 -16.58
C PRO A 276 -0.03 -5.14 -18.05
N VAL A 277 -0.76 -5.71 -19.01
CA VAL A 277 -0.41 -5.64 -20.44
C VAL A 277 -0.72 -4.25 -20.99
N GLY A 278 -1.91 -3.73 -20.68
CA GLY A 278 -2.30 -2.37 -21.01
C GLY A 278 -1.57 -1.32 -20.17
N ARG A 279 -0.90 -1.70 -19.08
CA ARG A 279 -0.29 -0.80 -18.09
C ARG A 279 -1.30 0.20 -17.55
N ARG A 280 -2.52 -0.30 -17.29
CA ARG A 280 -3.68 0.50 -16.92
C ARG A 280 -4.20 0.14 -15.53
N LEU A 281 -4.67 1.17 -14.85
CA LEU A 281 -5.42 1.05 -13.61
C LEU A 281 -6.78 1.72 -13.82
N HIS A 282 -7.82 0.90 -13.79
CA HIS A 282 -9.20 1.36 -13.77
C HIS A 282 -9.73 1.31 -12.34
N ALA A 283 -10.39 2.38 -11.90
CA ALA A 283 -10.88 2.50 -10.55
C ALA A 283 -12.29 3.08 -10.53
N ARG A 284 -13.18 2.42 -9.80
CA ARG A 284 -14.55 2.84 -9.55
C ARG A 284 -14.69 3.24 -8.09
N PHE A 285 -15.01 4.51 -7.85
CA PHE A 285 -15.17 5.09 -6.51
C PHE A 285 -16.47 5.88 -6.41
N ASP A 286 -17.38 5.52 -5.51
CA ASP A 286 -18.67 6.21 -5.33
C ASP A 286 -19.43 6.43 -6.66
N GLY A 287 -19.33 5.48 -7.60
CA GLY A 287 -19.93 5.58 -8.95
C GLY A 287 -19.16 6.46 -9.96
N LEU A 288 -18.00 7.00 -9.58
CA LEU A 288 -17.05 7.64 -10.50
C LEU A 288 -16.08 6.59 -11.05
N ASP A 289 -16.05 6.44 -12.37
CA ASP A 289 -15.04 5.63 -13.06
C ASP A 289 -13.84 6.50 -13.47
N VAL A 290 -12.63 6.04 -13.15
CA VAL A 290 -11.36 6.68 -13.49
C VAL A 290 -10.47 5.64 -14.16
N ASP A 291 -9.90 5.96 -15.31
CA ASP A 291 -9.00 5.09 -16.06
C ASP A 291 -7.68 5.82 -16.30
N VAL A 292 -6.58 5.21 -15.90
CA VAL A 292 -5.24 5.80 -15.94
C VAL A 292 -4.26 4.81 -16.55
N GLU A 293 -3.55 5.24 -17.59
CA GLU A 293 -2.47 4.50 -18.24
C GLU A 293 -1.11 5.04 -17.77
N VAL A 294 -0.13 4.15 -17.60
CA VAL A 294 1.24 4.53 -17.29
C VAL A 294 2.03 4.72 -18.58
N ASP A 295 2.41 5.97 -18.86
CA ASP A 295 3.24 6.39 -20.00
C ASP A 295 4.76 6.12 -19.84
#